data_AF-A0A6C1KH20-F1
#
_entry.id   AF-A0A6C1KH20-F1
#
_cell.length_a   1.000
_cell.length_b   1.000
_cell.length_c   1.000
_cell.angle_alpha   90.00
_cell.angle_beta   90.00
_cell.angle_gamma   90.00
#
_symmetry.space_group_name_H-M   'P 1'
#
loop_
_entity.id
_entity.type
_entity.pdbx_description
1 polymer ?
#
loop_
_entity_poly.entity_id
_entity_poly.type
_entity_poly.pdbx_seq_one_letter_code
_entity_poly.pdbx_strand_id
1 'polypeptide(L)'
;MTPWTRVLVVLAGLMGAAGVASAAAAAHVGGGSNLETAAHFLLFHASALVGLCAIGLMLGRGRVVLQLGASAIALGALLFSGDLASRALMEVKLLGGSAPFGGSLMILGWLTVGASALVARRA
;
A
#
# COMPACT_ATOMS: atom_id res chain seq x y z
N MET A 1 11.85 -5.55 -16.39
CA MET A 1 10.96 -5.63 -15.20
C MET A 1 10.30 -7.00 -15.17
N THR A 2 10.24 -7.71 -14.03
CA THR A 2 9.51 -8.99 -13.96
C THR A 2 8.00 -8.74 -14.04
N PRO A 3 7.18 -9.73 -14.45
CA PRO A 3 5.72 -9.59 -14.48
C PRO A 3 5.14 -9.12 -13.15
N TRP A 4 5.65 -9.64 -12.02
CA TRP A 4 5.21 -9.23 -10.69
C TRP A 4 5.51 -7.75 -10.37
N THR A 5 6.67 -7.23 -10.79
CA THR A 5 6.96 -5.80 -10.64
C THR A 5 5.95 -4.94 -11.42
N ARG A 6 5.48 -5.39 -12.59
CA ARG A 6 4.46 -4.66 -13.36
C ARG A 6 3.14 -4.60 -12.61
N VAL A 7 2.71 -5.71 -12.00
CA VAL A 7 1.50 -5.77 -11.17
C VAL A 7 1.59 -4.78 -10.01
N LEU A 8 2.72 -4.77 -9.28
CA LEU A 8 2.92 -3.84 -8.17
C LEU A 8 2.89 -2.36 -8.61
N VAL A 9 3.43 -2.03 -9.79
CA VAL A 9 3.37 -0.68 -10.34
C VAL A 9 1.94 -0.29 -10.74
N VAL A 10 1.17 -1.22 -11.33
CA VAL A 10 -0.26 -0.99 -11.62
C VAL A 10 -1.04 -0.74 -10.33
N LEU A 11 -0.82 -1.57 -9.30
CA LEU A 11 -1.45 -1.37 -7.99
C LEU A 11 -1.05 -0.02 -7.37
N ALA A 12 0.22 0.38 -7.46
CA ALA A 12 0.66 1.69 -6.98
C ALA A 12 -0.07 2.84 -7.70
N GLY A 13 -0.25 2.75 -9.01
CA GLY A 13 -1.02 3.74 -9.78
C GLY A 13 -2.49 3.81 -9.34
N LEU A 14 -3.14 2.65 -9.16
CA LEU A 14 -4.52 2.57 -8.68
C LEU A 14 -4.67 3.12 -7.25
N MET A 15 -3.73 2.80 -6.36
CA MET A 15 -3.68 3.34 -5.00
C MET A 15 -3.51 4.85 -5.01
N GLY A 16 -2.63 5.39 -5.86
CA GLY A 16 -2.44 6.83 -6.01
C GLY A 16 -3.73 7.52 -6.44
N ALA A 17 -4.38 7.00 -7.49
CA ALA A 17 -5.65 7.53 -7.98
C ALA A 17 -6.76 7.47 -6.90
N ALA A 18 -6.90 6.33 -6.22
CA ALA A 18 -7.87 6.16 -5.14
C ALA A 18 -7.57 7.07 -3.94
N GLY A 19 -6.30 7.30 -3.62
CA GLY A 19 -5.88 8.21 -2.57
C GLY A 19 -6.25 9.66 -2.87
N VAL A 20 -5.99 10.14 -4.10
CA VAL A 20 -6.43 11.48 -4.54
C VAL A 20 -7.95 11.60 -4.50
N ALA A 21 -8.68 10.59 -5.00
CA ALA A 21 -10.13 10.57 -4.97
C ALA A 21 -10.68 10.62 -3.53
N SER A 22 -10.05 9.89 -2.60
CA SER A 22 -10.42 9.86 -1.18
C SER A 22 -10.16 11.20 -0.50
N ALA A 23 -9.04 11.86 -0.81
CA ALA A 23 -8.73 13.21 -0.31
C ALA A 23 -9.75 14.24 -0.82
N ALA A 24 -10.11 14.19 -2.11
CA ALA A 24 -11.12 15.06 -2.68
C ALA A 24 -12.50 14.83 -2.06
N ALA A 25 -12.88 13.56 -1.85
CA ALA A 25 -14.15 13.21 -1.19
C ALA A 25 -14.18 13.73 0.26
N ALA A 26 -13.09 13.55 1.03
CA ALA A 26 -12.97 14.08 2.38
C ALA A 26 -13.16 15.61 2.45
N ALA A 27 -12.65 16.34 1.45
CA ALA A 27 -12.72 17.80 1.40
C ALA A 27 -14.06 18.35 0.90
N HIS A 28 -14.74 17.67 -0.03
CA HIS A 28 -15.89 18.22 -0.75
C HIS A 28 -17.21 17.49 -0.54
N VAL A 29 -17.19 16.19 -0.23
CA VAL A 29 -18.39 15.35 -0.11
C VAL A 29 -18.73 15.04 1.34
N GLY A 30 -17.72 14.70 2.14
CA GLY A 30 -17.87 14.21 3.51
C GLY A 30 -16.95 13.01 3.78
N GLY A 31 -17.17 12.30 4.89
CA GLY A 31 -16.36 11.13 5.29
C GLY A 31 -15.24 11.41 6.30
N GLY A 32 -14.98 12.69 6.59
CA GLY A 32 -14.20 13.15 7.74
C GLY A 32 -12.80 12.54 7.84
N SER A 33 -12.33 12.37 9.08
CA SER A 33 -10.98 11.89 9.38
C SER A 33 -10.70 10.47 8.86
N ASN A 34 -11.72 9.65 8.63
CA ASN A 34 -11.55 8.29 8.10
C ASN A 34 -11.10 8.32 6.63
N LEU A 35 -11.77 9.10 5.75
CA LEU A 35 -11.34 9.22 4.36
C LEU A 35 -10.01 9.97 4.21
N GLU A 36 -9.77 10.97 5.06
CA GLU A 36 -8.48 11.65 5.08
C GLU A 36 -7.35 10.67 5.46
N THR A 37 -7.57 9.84 6.47
CA THR A 37 -6.61 8.79 6.85
C THR A 37 -6.43 7.77 5.72
N ALA A 38 -7.52 7.29 5.11
CA ALA A 38 -7.45 6.37 3.97
C ALA A 38 -6.65 6.97 2.81
N ALA A 39 -6.87 8.25 2.49
CA ALA A 39 -6.16 8.96 1.45
C ALA A 39 -4.65 9.00 1.70
N HIS A 40 -4.24 9.39 2.92
CA HIS A 40 -2.82 9.44 3.29
C HIS A 40 -2.16 8.07 3.18
N PHE A 41 -2.78 7.01 3.71
CA PHE A 41 -2.22 5.66 3.64
C PHE A 41 -2.09 5.17 2.18
N LEU A 42 -3.09 5.42 1.33
CA LEU A 42 -3.01 5.08 -0.09
C LEU A 42 -1.91 5.86 -0.82
N LEU A 43 -1.82 7.18 -0.65
CA LEU A 43 -0.85 8.02 -1.35
C LEU A 43 0.59 7.74 -0.93
N PHE A 44 0.84 7.60 0.38
CA PHE A 44 2.18 7.30 0.88
C PHE A 44 2.64 5.91 0.45
N HIS A 45 1.77 4.91 0.51
CA HIS A 45 2.14 3.56 0.09
C HIS A 45 2.21 3.40 -1.44
N ALA A 46 1.41 4.13 -2.21
CA ALA A 46 1.58 4.22 -3.66
C ALA A 46 2.98 4.72 -4.03
N SER A 47 3.40 5.84 -3.44
CA SER A 47 4.72 6.43 -3.67
C SER A 47 5.84 5.48 -3.24
N ALA A 48 5.68 4.85 -2.08
CA ALA A 48 6.62 3.83 -1.60
C ALA A 48 6.73 2.65 -2.57
N LEU A 49 5.61 2.11 -3.08
CA LEU A 49 5.62 0.98 -4.02
C LEU A 49 6.36 1.29 -5.32
N VAL A 50 6.19 2.50 -5.87
CA VAL A 50 6.96 2.94 -7.04
C VAL A 50 8.46 2.92 -6.72
N GLY A 51 8.87 3.49 -5.58
CA GLY A 51 10.26 3.51 -5.13
C GLY A 51 10.84 2.11 -4.90
N LEU A 52 10.10 1.22 -4.23
CA LEU A 52 10.51 -0.17 -3.97
C LEU A 52 10.63 -0.96 -5.28
N CYS A 53 9.72 -0.74 -6.24
CA CYS A 53 9.84 -1.37 -7.55
C CYS A 53 11.10 -0.89 -8.28
N ALA A 54 11.41 0.42 -8.23
CA ALA A 54 12.63 0.97 -8.82
C ALA A 54 13.90 0.38 -8.19
N ILE A 55 13.97 0.31 -6.86
CA ILE A 55 15.08 -0.35 -6.14
C ILE A 55 15.21 -1.81 -6.58
N GLY A 56 14.08 -2.52 -6.68
CA GLY A 56 14.05 -3.93 -7.09
C GLY A 56 14.55 -4.19 -8.52
N LEU A 57 14.64 -3.18 -9.38
CA LEU A 57 15.26 -3.32 -10.70
C LEU A 57 16.79 -3.39 -10.63
N MET A 58 17.39 -2.84 -9.57
CA MET A 58 18.84 -2.80 -9.37
C MET A 58 19.37 -4.00 -8.56
N LEU A 59 18.48 -4.83 -8.03
CA LEU A 59 18.83 -5.96 -7.17
C LEU A 59 18.86 -7.27 -7.94
N GLY A 60 19.93 -8.04 -7.74
CA GLY A 60 20.01 -9.45 -8.09
C GLY A 60 19.47 -10.28 -6.92
N ARG A 61 20.23 -10.34 -5.82
CA ARG A 61 19.81 -11.00 -4.57
C ARG A 61 19.04 -10.03 -3.68
N GLY A 62 18.04 -10.54 -2.95
CA GLY A 62 17.17 -9.73 -2.08
C GLY A 62 15.93 -9.16 -2.78
N ARG A 63 15.89 -9.18 -4.12
CA ARG A 63 14.74 -8.73 -4.92
C ARG A 63 13.43 -9.43 -4.55
N VAL A 64 13.45 -10.74 -4.36
CA VAL A 64 12.23 -11.51 -4.01
C VAL A 64 11.71 -11.11 -2.63
N VAL A 65 12.59 -10.95 -1.64
CA VAL A 65 12.22 -10.50 -0.29
C VAL A 65 11.63 -9.09 -0.34
N LEU A 66 12.24 -8.18 -1.11
CA LEU A 66 11.72 -6.83 -1.34
C LEU A 66 10.32 -6.86 -1.97
N GLN A 67 10.09 -7.74 -2.95
CA GLN A 67 8.79 -7.89 -3.61
C GLN A 67 7.73 -8.47 -2.67
N LEU A 68 8.08 -9.40 -1.77
CA LEU A 68 7.17 -9.89 -0.73
C LEU A 68 6.74 -8.77 0.22
N GLY A 69 7.71 -7.97 0.69
CA GLY A 69 7.42 -6.81 1.55
C GLY A 69 6.54 -5.77 0.86
N ALA A 70 6.84 -5.43 -0.40
CA ALA A 70 6.02 -4.55 -1.22
C ALA A 70 4.60 -5.10 -1.42
N SER A 71 4.45 -6.40 -1.64
CA SER A 71 3.13 -7.03 -1.82
C SER A 71 2.28 -6.96 -0.54
N ALA A 72 2.91 -7.19 0.62
CA ALA A 72 2.26 -7.06 1.93
C ALA A 72 1.81 -5.61 2.19
N ILE A 73 2.67 -4.62 1.89
CA ILE A 73 2.30 -3.19 2.00
C ILE A 73 1.12 -2.86 1.08
N ALA A 74 1.14 -3.29 -0.18
CA ALA A 74 0.07 -3.04 -1.14
C ALA A 74 -1.27 -3.62 -0.65
N LEU A 75 -1.29 -4.89 -0.28
CA LEU A 75 -2.50 -5.55 0.21
C LEU A 75 -2.98 -4.94 1.53
N GLY A 76 -2.07 -4.64 2.46
CA GLY A 76 -2.41 -4.06 3.75
C GLY A 76 -2.99 -2.66 3.63
N ALA A 77 -2.42 -1.83 2.75
CA ALA A 77 -2.90 -0.48 2.48
C ALA A 77 -4.30 -0.49 1.84
N LEU A 78 -4.54 -1.39 0.88
CA LEU A 78 -5.85 -1.54 0.25
C LEU A 78 -6.92 -2.01 1.24
N LEU A 79 -6.61 -2.99 2.09
CA LEU A 79 -7.55 -3.48 3.11
C LEU A 79 -7.84 -2.43 4.18
N PHE A 80 -6.81 -1.76 4.70
CA PHE A 80 -6.95 -0.74 5.74
C PHE A 80 -7.73 0.47 5.23
N SER A 81 -7.32 1.01 4.09
CA SER A 81 -7.93 2.22 3.52
C SER A 81 -9.32 1.93 2.97
N GLY A 82 -9.54 0.73 2.42
CA GLY A 82 -10.86 0.26 2.03
C GLY A 82 -11.83 0.24 3.20
N ASP A 83 -11.44 -0.36 4.35
CA ASP A 83 -12.30 -0.42 5.55
C ASP A 83 -12.68 0.97 6.06
N LEU A 84 -11.73 1.90 6.09
CA LEU A 84 -11.99 3.30 6.46
C LEU A 84 -12.93 3.99 5.47
N ALA A 85 -12.71 3.81 4.16
CA ALA A 85 -13.57 4.38 3.13
C ALA A 85 -15.00 3.82 3.19
N SER A 86 -15.15 2.50 3.40
CA SER A 86 -16.45 1.85 3.59
C SER A 86 -17.19 2.41 4.80
N ARG A 87 -16.50 2.60 5.92
CA ARG A 87 -17.11 3.20 7.12
C ARG A 87 -17.55 4.64 6.86
N ALA A 88 -16.74 5.39 6.13
CA ALA A 88 -16.98 6.81 5.90
C ALA A 88 -18.04 7.11 4.83
N LEU A 89 -18.19 6.24 3.83
CA LEU A 89 -19.08 6.46 2.69
C LEU A 89 -20.35 5.64 2.74
N MET A 90 -20.30 4.47 3.38
CA MET A 90 -21.39 3.49 3.40
C MET A 90 -21.86 3.18 4.81
N GLU A 91 -21.23 3.73 5.85
CA GLU A 91 -21.54 3.46 7.27
C GLU A 91 -21.51 1.95 7.63
N VAL A 92 -20.78 1.15 6.86
CA VAL A 92 -20.60 -0.29 7.07
C VAL A 92 -19.14 -0.67 7.21
N LYS A 93 -18.88 -1.76 7.94
CA LYS A 93 -17.58 -2.41 8.00
C LYS A 93 -17.44 -3.34 6.81
N LEU A 94 -16.31 -3.29 6.11
CA LEU A 94 -16.05 -4.20 4.98
C LEU A 94 -15.97 -5.66 5.45
N LEU A 95 -15.06 -5.91 6.39
CA LEU A 95 -14.86 -7.20 7.04
C LEU A 95 -14.45 -6.94 8.50
N GLY A 96 -14.89 -7.79 9.43
CA GLY A 96 -14.50 -7.68 10.84
C GLY A 96 -12.97 -7.74 10.99
N GLY A 97 -12.36 -6.65 11.48
CA GLY A 97 -10.91 -6.58 11.72
C GLY A 97 -10.05 -6.25 10.49
N SER A 98 -10.63 -5.85 9.36
CA SER A 98 -9.89 -5.46 8.15
C SER A 98 -8.88 -4.34 8.37
N ALA A 99 -9.22 -3.28 9.10
CA ALA A 99 -8.25 -2.24 9.46
C ALA A 99 -7.09 -2.78 10.35
N PRO A 100 -7.34 -3.44 11.50
CA PRO A 100 -6.25 -4.04 12.28
C PRO A 100 -5.36 -5.01 11.50
N PHE A 101 -5.96 -5.88 10.67
CA PHE A 101 -5.22 -6.83 9.85
C PHE A 101 -4.40 -6.12 8.75
N GLY A 102 -5.00 -5.15 8.06
CA GLY A 102 -4.32 -4.32 7.05
C GLY A 102 -3.14 -3.56 7.63
N GLY A 103 -3.31 -2.94 8.80
CA GLY A 103 -2.24 -2.28 9.55
C GLY A 103 -1.09 -3.22 9.90
N SER A 104 -1.42 -4.40 10.45
CA SER A 104 -0.44 -5.43 10.79
C SER A 104 0.35 -5.91 9.56
N LEU A 105 -0.35 -6.10 8.42
CA LEU A 105 0.28 -6.52 7.18
C LEU A 105 1.23 -5.45 6.62
N MET A 106 0.88 -4.16 6.74
CA MET A 106 1.78 -3.06 6.37
C MET A 106 3.03 -3.04 7.27
N ILE A 107 2.88 -3.21 8.58
CA ILE A 107 4.02 -3.29 9.52
C ILE A 107 4.96 -4.42 9.11
N LEU A 108 4.44 -5.64 8.94
CA LEU A 108 5.23 -6.80 8.51
C LEU A 108 5.86 -6.59 7.13
N GLY A 109 5.15 -5.95 6.21
CA GLY A 109 5.65 -5.61 4.88
C GLY A 109 6.86 -4.67 4.95
N TRP A 110 6.79 -3.60 5.75
CA TRP A 110 7.91 -2.68 5.95
C TRP A 110 9.11 -3.35 6.64
N LEU A 111 8.88 -4.20 7.64
CA LEU A 111 9.95 -4.99 8.26
C LEU A 111 10.61 -5.92 7.24
N THR A 112 9.83 -6.53 6.35
CA THR A 112 10.33 -7.38 5.27
C THR A 112 11.14 -6.59 4.24
N VAL A 113 10.71 -5.37 3.91
CA VAL A 113 11.51 -4.43 3.09
C VAL A 113 12.85 -4.15 3.75
N GLY A 114 12.88 -3.86 5.06
CA GLY A 114 14.12 -3.67 5.81
C GLY A 114 15.03 -4.90 5.78
N ALA A 115 14.46 -6.09 6.02
CA ALA A 115 15.17 -7.36 5.96
C ALA A 115 15.75 -7.65 4.57
N SER A 116 15.07 -7.23 3.50
CA SER A 116 15.57 -7.39 2.12
C SER A 116 16.90 -6.68 1.89
N ALA A 117 17.13 -5.55 2.57
CA ALA A 117 18.39 -4.80 2.47
C ALA A 117 19.57 -5.54 3.10
N LEU A 118 19.33 -6.31 4.18
CA LEU A 118 20.38 -7.10 4.85
C LEU A 118 20.94 -8.23 3.96
N VAL A 119 20.11 -8.73 3.04
CA VAL A 119 20.49 -9.82 2.12
C VAL A 119 20.77 -9.32 0.70
N ALA A 120 20.54 -8.03 0.43
CA ALA A 120 20.61 -7.44 -0.90
C ALA A 120 22.02 -7.54 -1.51
N ARG A 121 22.08 -7.86 -2.81
CA ARG A 121 23.27 -7.67 -3.64
C ARG A 121 22.83 -7.10 -4.99
N ARG A 122 23.60 -6.14 -5.51
CA ARG A 122 23.35 -5.57 -6.84
C ARG A 122 23.45 -6.67 -7.91
N ALA A 123 22.61 -6.55 -8.93
CA ALA A 123 22.65 -7.42 -10.11
C ALA A 123 23.87 -7.12 -10.97
#